data_AF-A0A0K8P9G1-F1
#
_entry.id   AF-A0A0K8P9G1-F1
#
_cell.length_a   1.000
_cell.length_b   1.000
_cell.length_c   1.000
_cell.angle_alpha   90.00
_cell.angle_beta   90.00
_cell.angle_gamma   90.00
#
_symmetry.space_group_name_H-M   'P 1'
#
loop_
_entity.id
_entity.type
_entity.pdbx_description
1 polymer ?
#
loop_
_entity_poly.entity_id
_entity_poly.type
_entity_poly.pdbx_seq_one_letter_code
_entity_poly.pdbx_strand_id
1 'polypeptide(L)'
;SIMTGMKRRVPTREWHTAFRGLSQSYAASPVLGMSVLEMDADPAKAKARIIELARKTVEEDRAEVIVLGCAGLAGYAEDIERELGVIVLDPSSVALKVAEALVDLGLHHSKAGRFSYPPVKEIK
;
A
#
# COMPACT_ATOMS: atom_id res chain seq x y z
N SER A 1 9.01 -0.30 3.04
CA SER A 1 8.56 1.07 2.71
C SER A 1 7.18 1.09 2.05
N ILE A 2 6.45 2.21 2.13
CA ILE A 2 5.11 2.36 1.52
C ILE A 2 5.16 3.45 0.44
N MET A 3 5.24 3.08 -0.83
CA MET A 3 5.32 4.05 -1.93
C MET A 3 3.99 4.77 -2.13
N THR A 4 4.03 6.08 -2.39
CA THR A 4 2.82 6.89 -2.55
C THR A 4 2.94 7.86 -3.73
N GLY A 5 1.80 8.20 -4.35
CA GLY A 5 1.79 9.11 -5.51
C GLY A 5 2.17 10.55 -5.15
N MET A 6 1.62 11.08 -4.05
CA MET A 6 1.70 12.51 -3.70
C MET A 6 2.21 12.73 -2.28
N LYS A 7 3.03 13.78 -2.08
CA LYS A 7 3.63 14.13 -0.78
C LYS A 7 2.60 14.35 0.33
N ARG A 8 1.45 14.95 0.00
CA ARG A 8 0.35 15.18 0.96
C ARG A 8 -0.19 13.90 1.62
N ARG A 9 0.10 12.72 1.05
CA ARG A 9 -0.34 11.43 1.58
C ARG A 9 0.64 10.80 2.56
N VAL A 10 1.88 11.29 2.62
CA VAL A 10 2.94 10.76 3.51
C VAL A 10 2.50 10.76 4.99
N PRO A 11 1.96 11.86 5.56
CA PRO A 11 1.55 11.85 6.97
C PRO A 11 0.48 10.81 7.30
N THR A 12 -0.43 10.54 6.34
CA THR A 12 -1.44 9.48 6.52
C THR A 12 -0.79 8.09 6.59
N ARG A 13 0.34 7.86 5.91
CA ARG A 13 0.99 6.55 5.85
C ARG A 13 1.71 6.29 7.16
N GLU A 14 2.46 7.30 7.62
CA GLU A 14 3.10 7.31 8.94
C GLU A 14 2.06 7.10 10.05
N TRP A 15 0.94 7.83 10.01
CA TRP A 15 -0.14 7.64 10.98
C TRP A 15 -0.74 6.23 10.93
N HIS A 16 -1.03 5.68 9.73
CA HIS A 16 -1.57 4.33 9.60
C HIS A 16 -0.64 3.24 10.12
N THR A 17 0.65 3.39 9.86
CA THR A 17 1.70 2.50 10.35
C THR A 17 1.77 2.55 11.87
N ALA A 18 1.83 3.77 12.44
CA ALA A 18 1.90 3.95 13.89
C ALA A 18 0.66 3.42 14.60
N PHE A 19 -0.53 3.76 14.09
CA PHE A 19 -1.81 3.29 14.62
C PHE A 19 -1.94 1.76 14.61
N ARG A 20 -1.22 1.07 13.72
CA ARG A 20 -1.19 -0.41 13.61
C ARG A 20 -0.02 -1.05 14.33
N GLY A 21 0.81 -0.28 15.04
CA GLY A 21 1.99 -0.79 15.74
C GLY A 21 3.12 -1.24 14.82
N LEU A 22 3.15 -0.79 13.56
CA LEU A 22 4.12 -1.21 12.55
C LEU A 22 5.29 -0.23 12.38
N SER A 23 5.42 0.77 13.24
CA SER A 23 6.42 1.85 13.08
C SER A 23 7.86 1.33 13.04
N GLN A 24 8.15 0.26 13.79
CA GLN A 24 9.49 -0.34 13.84
C GLN A 24 9.87 -1.05 12.54
N SER A 25 8.88 -1.46 11.74
CA SER A 25 9.08 -2.13 10.44
C SER A 25 8.90 -1.19 9.25
N TYR A 26 8.68 0.10 9.50
CA TYR A 26 8.47 1.10 8.47
C TYR A 26 9.73 1.93 8.25
N ALA A 27 10.30 1.81 7.06
CA ALA A 27 11.46 2.59 6.64
C ALA A 27 11.07 4.00 6.16
N ALA A 28 10.33 4.10 5.04
CA ALA A 28 9.92 5.39 4.48
C ALA A 28 8.63 5.32 3.64
N SER A 29 8.12 6.50 3.26
CA SER A 29 7.06 6.66 2.25
C SER A 29 7.59 7.43 1.03
N PRO A 30 8.28 6.75 0.09
CA PRO A 30 8.81 7.40 -1.10
C PRO A 30 7.68 7.95 -1.97
N VAL A 31 7.90 9.14 -2.52
CA VAL A 31 6.88 9.91 -3.25
C VAL A 31 7.20 9.91 -4.73
N LEU A 32 6.30 9.36 -5.55
CA LEU A 32 6.46 9.33 -7.01
C LEU A 32 6.39 10.72 -7.64
N GLY A 33 5.57 11.61 -7.08
CA GLY A 33 5.40 12.98 -7.58
C GLY A 33 4.60 13.04 -8.88
N MET A 34 3.82 11.99 -9.17
CA MET A 34 3.00 11.86 -10.37
C MET A 34 1.56 11.56 -9.93
N SER A 35 0.58 12.20 -10.57
CA SER A 35 -0.84 11.92 -10.36
C SER A 35 -1.26 10.65 -11.07
N VAL A 36 -2.37 10.05 -10.64
CA VAL A 36 -2.90 8.85 -11.30
C VAL A 36 -3.20 9.12 -12.78
N LEU A 37 -3.76 10.30 -13.08
CA LEU A 37 -4.05 10.72 -14.47
C LEU A 37 -2.78 10.80 -15.33
N GLU A 38 -1.67 11.30 -14.78
CA GLU A 38 -0.38 11.34 -15.49
C GLU A 38 0.21 9.94 -15.70
N MET A 39 0.01 9.03 -14.75
CA MET A 39 0.46 7.64 -14.89
C MET A 39 -0.32 6.92 -15.98
N ASP A 40 -1.65 7.10 -16.03
CA ASP A 40 -2.52 6.48 -17.02
C ASP A 40 -2.24 7.02 -18.45
N ALA A 41 -1.88 8.30 -18.55
CA ALA A 41 -1.56 8.94 -19.83
C ALA A 41 -0.24 8.43 -20.43
N ASP A 42 0.75 8.07 -19.60
CA ASP A 42 2.04 7.52 -20.06
C ASP A 42 2.55 6.42 -19.10
N PRO A 43 2.05 5.17 -19.27
CA PRO A 43 2.44 4.05 -18.42
C PRO A 43 3.93 3.70 -18.49
N ALA A 44 4.57 3.93 -19.63
CA ALA A 44 6.00 3.64 -19.81
C ALA A 44 6.85 4.60 -18.98
N LYS A 45 6.54 5.90 -19.01
CA LYS A 45 7.18 6.90 -18.14
C LYS A 45 6.87 6.65 -16.67
N ALA A 46 5.63 6.29 -16.34
CA ALA A 46 5.26 5.93 -14.97
C ALA A 46 6.12 4.77 -14.45
N LYS A 47 6.20 3.68 -15.21
CA LYS A 47 7.02 2.51 -14.89
C LYS A 47 8.48 2.86 -14.63
N ALA A 48 9.10 3.61 -15.54
CA ALA A 48 10.50 4.03 -15.40
C ALA A 48 10.73 4.81 -14.10
N ARG A 49 9.81 5.73 -13.77
CA ARG A 49 9.90 6.54 -12.54
C ARG A 49 9.63 5.73 -11.28
N ILE A 50 8.70 4.79 -11.33
CA ILE A 50 8.41 3.87 -10.22
C ILE A 50 9.63 3.01 -9.90
N ILE A 51 10.26 2.43 -10.92
CA ILE A 51 11.48 1.61 -10.77
C ILE A 51 12.64 2.46 -10.22
N GLU A 52 12.86 3.65 -10.76
CA GLU A 52 13.90 4.58 -10.28
C GLU A 52 13.71 4.89 -8.79
N LEU A 53 12.48 5.20 -8.39
CA LEU A 53 12.15 5.52 -7.01
C LEU A 53 12.27 4.30 -6.10
N ALA A 54 11.80 3.14 -6.56
CA ALA A 54 11.92 1.88 -5.82
C ALA A 54 13.39 1.53 -5.57
N ARG A 55 14.26 1.68 -6.58
CA ARG A 55 15.70 1.45 -6.45
C ARG A 55 16.32 2.33 -5.36
N LYS A 56 16.05 3.65 -5.41
CA LYS A 56 16.50 4.60 -4.37
C LYS A 56 16.02 4.19 -2.98
N THR A 57 14.77 3.75 -2.84
CA THR A 57 14.24 3.30 -1.55
C THR A 57 14.90 2.01 -1.05
N VAL A 58 15.28 1.09 -1.92
CA VAL A 58 16.03 -0.12 -1.51
C VAL A 58 17.44 0.27 -1.07
N GLU A 59 18.13 1.11 -1.84
CA GLU A 59 19.53 1.48 -1.61
C GLU A 59 19.72 2.45 -0.43
N GLU A 60 18.90 3.50 -0.35
CA GLU A 60 19.03 4.59 0.62
C GLU A 60 18.24 4.32 1.91
N ASP A 61 16.98 3.87 1.79
CA ASP A 61 16.10 3.62 2.96
C ASP A 61 16.24 2.18 3.50
N ARG A 62 17.08 1.34 2.87
CA ARG A 62 17.31 -0.06 3.22
C ARG A 62 16.03 -0.89 3.26
N ALA A 63 15.09 -0.58 2.37
CA ALA A 63 13.82 -1.30 2.31
C ALA A 63 13.99 -2.67 1.63
N GLU A 64 13.70 -3.75 2.35
CA GLU A 64 13.69 -5.12 1.80
C GLU A 64 12.32 -5.51 1.21
N VAL A 65 11.26 -4.74 1.54
CA VAL A 65 9.89 -4.92 1.04
C VAL A 65 9.28 -3.56 0.70
N ILE A 66 8.61 -3.48 -0.46
CA ILE A 66 7.88 -2.28 -0.92
C ILE A 66 6.39 -2.57 -0.96
N VAL A 67 5.58 -1.68 -0.39
CA VAL A 67 4.11 -1.72 -0.52
C VAL A 67 3.66 -0.62 -1.47
N LEU A 68 2.85 -0.97 -2.48
CA LEU A 68 2.30 -0.04 -3.45
C LEU A 68 1.10 0.72 -2.85
N GLY A 69 1.30 1.94 -2.37
CA GLY A 69 0.33 2.69 -1.56
C GLY A 69 -0.61 3.64 -2.33
N CYS A 70 -0.72 3.49 -3.65
CA CYS A 70 -1.62 4.29 -4.49
C CYS A 70 -2.24 3.41 -5.59
N ALA A 71 -3.52 3.62 -5.90
CA ALA A 71 -4.24 2.82 -6.90
C ALA A 71 -3.57 2.86 -8.28
N GLY A 72 -2.99 3.99 -8.69
CA GLY A 72 -2.24 4.10 -9.95
C GLY A 72 -0.91 3.34 -9.99
N LEU A 73 -0.49 2.73 -8.88
CA LEU A 73 0.68 1.86 -8.81
C LEU A 73 0.32 0.38 -8.97
N ALA A 74 -0.96 0.02 -9.02
CA ALA A 74 -1.38 -1.37 -9.17
C ALA A 74 -0.82 -1.98 -10.46
N GLY A 75 -0.43 -3.25 -10.39
CA GLY A 75 0.12 -3.99 -11.54
C GLY A 75 1.62 -3.77 -11.83
N TYR A 76 2.32 -2.86 -11.14
CA TYR A 76 3.76 -2.67 -11.30
C TYR A 76 4.63 -3.57 -10.39
N ALA A 77 4.02 -4.41 -9.54
CA ALA A 77 4.75 -5.22 -8.57
C ALA A 77 5.79 -6.13 -9.23
N GLU A 78 5.37 -7.01 -10.15
CA GLU A 78 6.24 -7.98 -10.84
C GLU A 78 7.39 -7.31 -11.60
N ASP A 79 7.15 -6.14 -12.18
CA ASP A 79 8.16 -5.37 -12.89
C ASP A 79 9.27 -4.87 -11.95
N ILE A 80 8.88 -4.39 -10.78
CA ILE A 80 9.82 -3.90 -9.76
C ILE A 80 10.57 -5.07 -9.14
N GLU A 81 9.88 -6.17 -8.80
CA GLU A 81 10.51 -7.38 -8.25
C GLU A 81 11.57 -7.94 -9.19
N ARG A 82 11.23 -8.04 -10.49
CA ARG A 82 12.17 -8.56 -11.50
C ARG A 82 13.42 -7.69 -11.66
N GLU A 83 13.28 -6.38 -11.54
CA GLU A 83 14.39 -5.44 -11.74
C GLU A 83 15.26 -5.30 -10.49
N LEU A 84 14.67 -5.37 -9.29
CA LEU A 84 15.35 -5.03 -8.04
C LEU A 84 15.59 -6.22 -7.09
N GLY A 85 14.92 -7.35 -7.31
CA GLY A 85 15.07 -8.57 -6.49
C GLY A 85 14.50 -8.49 -5.07
N VAL A 86 13.74 -7.43 -4.75
CA VAL A 86 13.02 -7.27 -3.47
C VAL A 86 11.56 -7.69 -3.62
N ILE A 87 10.89 -7.96 -2.50
CA ILE A 87 9.46 -8.30 -2.51
C ILE A 87 8.62 -7.03 -2.64
N VAL A 88 7.60 -7.07 -3.51
CA VAL A 88 6.69 -5.95 -3.74
C VAL A 88 5.25 -6.39 -3.55
N LEU A 89 4.58 -5.75 -2.60
CA LEU A 89 3.20 -6.04 -2.25
C LEU A 89 2.25 -5.09 -2.98
N ASP A 90 1.45 -5.64 -3.90
CA ASP A 90 0.19 -5.00 -4.30
C ASP A 90 -0.85 -5.25 -3.19
N PRO A 91 -1.28 -4.20 -2.46
CA PRO A 91 -2.18 -4.37 -1.33
C PRO A 91 -3.54 -4.93 -1.73
N SER A 92 -3.96 -4.80 -2.99
CA SER A 92 -5.25 -5.28 -3.47
C SER A 92 -5.29 -6.81 -3.48
N SER A 93 -4.28 -7.43 -4.09
CA SER A 93 -4.13 -8.88 -4.15
C SER A 93 -3.87 -9.49 -2.77
N VAL A 94 -3.03 -8.83 -1.95
CA VAL A 94 -2.76 -9.27 -0.58
C VAL A 94 -4.04 -9.20 0.27
N ALA A 95 -4.81 -8.11 0.19
CA ALA A 95 -6.05 -7.96 0.95
C ALA A 95 -7.09 -9.01 0.54
N LEU A 96 -7.19 -9.33 -0.75
CA LEU A 96 -8.06 -10.40 -1.23
C LEU A 96 -7.69 -11.74 -0.60
N LYS A 97 -6.40 -12.12 -0.64
CA LYS A 97 -5.94 -13.39 -0.05
C LYS A 97 -6.13 -13.46 1.46
N VAL A 98 -5.94 -12.34 2.16
CA VAL A 98 -6.24 -12.27 3.60
C VAL A 98 -7.74 -12.43 3.85
N ALA A 99 -8.60 -11.83 3.04
CA ALA A 99 -10.05 -11.97 3.17
C ALA A 99 -10.52 -13.41 2.91
N GLU A 100 -10.02 -14.06 1.85
CA GLU A 100 -10.29 -15.48 1.57
C GLU A 100 -9.91 -16.35 2.78
N ALA A 101 -8.69 -16.19 3.30
CA ALA A 101 -8.23 -16.97 4.45
C ALA A 101 -9.10 -16.77 5.70
N LEU A 102 -9.58 -15.55 5.95
CA LEU A 102 -10.48 -15.29 7.08
C LEU A 102 -11.84 -15.98 6.88
N VAL A 103 -12.38 -15.96 5.66
CA VAL A 103 -13.65 -16.61 5.33
C VAL A 103 -13.54 -18.13 5.44
N ASP A 104 -12.47 -18.73 4.91
CA ASP A 104 -12.22 -20.17 4.97
C ASP A 104 -12.10 -20.68 6.41
N LEU A 105 -11.57 -19.85 7.31
CA LEU A 105 -11.48 -20.14 8.75
C LEU A 105 -12.79 -19.86 9.52
N GLY A 106 -13.84 -19.35 8.87
CA GLY A 106 -15.08 -18.93 9.53
C GLY A 106 -14.92 -17.71 10.45
N LEU A 107 -13.84 -16.93 10.27
CA LEU A 107 -13.52 -15.77 11.09
C LEU A 107 -14.21 -14.52 10.54
N HIS A 108 -14.62 -13.65 11.46
CA HIS A 108 -15.29 -12.40 11.16
C HIS A 108 -15.05 -11.39 12.29
N HIS A 109 -15.35 -10.11 12.04
CA HIS A 109 -15.18 -9.06 13.04
C HIS A 109 -16.10 -9.30 14.25
N SER A 110 -15.51 -9.45 15.44
CA SER A 110 -16.25 -9.63 16.70
C SER A 110 -17.24 -8.49 16.94
N LYS A 111 -18.50 -8.85 17.22
CA LYS A 111 -19.59 -7.90 17.50
C LYS A 111 -19.82 -7.63 18.99
N ALA A 112 -18.95 -8.14 19.86
CA ALA A 112 -19.10 -8.01 21.31
C ALA A 112 -18.76 -6.61 21.87
N GLY A 113 -18.08 -5.75 21.11
CA GLY A 113 -17.58 -4.47 21.62
C GLY A 113 -17.35 -3.43 20.52
N ARG A 114 -16.09 -3.04 20.28
CA ARG A 114 -15.71 -1.94 19.38
C ARG A 114 -16.37 -1.98 17.98
N PHE A 115 -16.59 -3.18 17.43
CA PHE A 115 -17.20 -3.37 16.11
C PHE A 115 -18.66 -3.87 16.18
N SER A 116 -19.35 -3.67 17.31
CA SER A 116 -20.78 -3.95 17.46
C SER A 116 -21.61 -3.21 16.40
N TYR A 117 -22.83 -3.67 16.18
CA TYR A 117 -23.72 -3.02 15.22
C TYR A 117 -24.04 -1.59 15.67
N PRO A 118 -24.08 -0.60 14.75
CA PRO A 118 -24.56 0.72 15.09
C PRO A 118 -26.03 0.64 15.53
N PRO A 119 -26.48 1.54 16.43
CA PRO A 119 -27.90 1.62 16.80
C PRO A 119 -28.78 1.84 15.57
N VAL A 120 -29.91 1.14 15.52
CA VAL A 120 -30.88 1.27 14.43
C VAL A 120 -31.48 2.68 14.47
N LYS A 121 -31.46 3.37 13.32
CA LYS A 121 -32.14 4.65 13.11
C LYS A 121 -32.62 4.76 11.67
N GLU A 122 -33.69 5.52 11.46
CA GLU A 122 -34.07 5.93 10.10
C GLU A 122 -33.02 6.91 9.55
N ILE A 123 -32.54 6.63 8.35
CA ILE A 123 -31.67 7.55 7.60
C ILE A 123 -32.60 8.51 6.86
N LYS A 124 -32.58 9.79 7.27
CA LYS A 124 -33.25 10.89 6.57
C LYS A 124 -32.42 11.35 5.38
#